data_AF-A0A960ZTC9-F1
#
_entry.id   AF-A0A960ZTC9-F1
#
_cell.length_a   1.000
_cell.length_b   1.000
_cell.length_c   1.000
_cell.angle_alpha   90.00
_cell.angle_beta   90.00
_cell.angle_gamma   90.00
#
_symmetry.space_group_name_H-M   'P 1'
#
loop_
_entity.id
_entity.type
_entity.pdbx_description
1 polymer ?
#
loop_
_entity_poly.entity_id
_entity_poly.type
_entity_poly.pdbx_seq_one_letter_code
_entity_poly.pdbx_strand_id
1 'polypeptide(L)'
;MKLLLFVLFCAAAYFAGHYAIRQYEKEAEAKRSHWPRQIAELMENHVARHAVAALSAEEGDATFYQILYQSHTAKEEVTDLGAMLREAATIAGATANEAGAIATSIEQNLAMARQLGVFEDITNLLRMERGEPPIAKAAGWEGEPLAIGHLIPPVLVPSLVRSLPNMVLEPQIVRDFQGDEITPEMLPTVRQFQGNRLIAPETAAALSAKANAPAR
;
A
#
# COMPACT_ATOMS: atom_id res chain seq x y z
N MET A 1 -4.80 28.10 55.34
CA MET A 1 -3.70 28.58 54.49
C MET A 1 -2.89 27.46 53.83
N LYS A 2 -2.48 26.39 54.55
CA LYS A 2 -1.68 25.28 53.98
C LYS A 2 -2.37 24.47 52.86
N LEU A 3 -3.68 24.23 52.96
CA LEU A 3 -4.43 23.45 51.96
C LEU A 3 -4.54 24.16 50.60
N LEU A 4 -4.70 25.49 50.59
CA LEU A 4 -4.85 26.28 49.37
C LEU A 4 -3.53 26.33 48.58
N LEU A 5 -2.40 26.43 49.29
CA LEU A 5 -1.05 26.35 48.72
C LEU A 5 -0.77 24.98 48.10
N PHE A 6 -1.22 23.89 48.74
CA PHE A 6 -1.08 22.54 48.21
C PHE A 6 -1.88 22.35 46.91
N VAL A 7 -3.13 22.81 46.88
CA VAL A 7 -3.98 22.72 45.67
C VAL A 7 -3.39 23.55 44.51
N LEU A 8 -2.90 24.75 44.79
CA LEU A 8 -2.23 25.58 43.78
C LEU A 8 -0.97 24.93 43.23
N PHE A 9 -0.17 24.27 44.09
CA PHE A 9 1.02 23.54 43.67
C PHE A 9 0.67 22.34 42.78
N CYS A 10 -0.34 21.55 43.16
CA CYS A 10 -0.82 20.42 42.35
C CYS A 10 -1.37 20.87 40.99
N ALA A 11 -2.13 21.97 40.95
CA ALA A 11 -2.64 22.53 39.70
C ALA A 11 -1.50 23.03 38.80
N ALA A 12 -0.51 23.74 39.37
CA ALA A 12 0.65 24.20 38.63
C ALA A 12 1.48 23.03 38.07
N ALA A 13 1.69 21.97 38.86
CA ALA A 13 2.39 20.76 38.40
C ALA A 13 1.62 20.04 37.29
N TYR A 14 0.30 19.95 37.39
CA TYR A 14 -0.55 19.36 36.35
C TYR A 14 -0.49 20.16 35.03
N PHE A 15 -0.61 21.49 35.10
CA PHE A 15 -0.50 22.35 33.92
C PHE A 15 0.90 22.31 33.30
N ALA A 16 1.96 22.31 34.12
CA ALA A 16 3.33 22.19 33.63
C ALA A 16 3.58 20.84 32.95
N GLY A 17 3.09 19.74 33.53
CA GLY A 17 3.15 18.41 32.93
C GLY A 17 2.39 18.32 31.60
N HIS A 18 1.16 18.84 31.56
CA HIS A 18 0.36 18.86 30.33
C HIS A 18 0.98 19.76 29.24
N TYR A 19 1.60 20.87 29.62
CA TYR A 19 2.32 21.75 28.69
C TYR A 19 3.58 21.07 28.13
N ALA A 20 4.35 20.40 29.00
CA ALA A 20 5.54 19.65 28.59
C ALA A 20 5.19 18.50 27.64
N ILE A 21 4.12 17.75 27.90
CA ILE A 21 3.62 16.69 27.00
C ILE A 21 3.24 17.28 25.65
N ARG A 22 2.47 18.37 25.60
CA ARG A 22 2.11 19.02 24.34
C ARG A 22 3.29 19.57 23.56
N GLN A 23 4.30 20.11 24.25
CA GLN A 23 5.54 20.56 23.59
C GLN A 23 6.32 19.37 23.03
N TYR A 24 6.44 18.29 23.79
CA TYR A 24 7.06 17.05 23.33
C TYR A 24 6.33 16.45 22.14
N GLU A 25 4.99 16.42 22.15
CA GLU A 25 4.17 15.98 21.02
C GLU A 25 4.37 16.87 19.80
N LYS A 26 4.37 18.20 19.96
CA LYS A 26 4.62 19.15 18.86
C LYS A 26 6.02 19.02 18.28
N GLU A 27 7.05 18.86 19.11
CA GLU A 27 8.42 18.65 18.68
C GLU A 27 8.60 17.28 18.01
N ALA A 28 7.92 16.25 18.51
CA ALA A 28 7.90 14.93 17.89
C ALA A 28 7.16 14.95 16.54
N GLU A 29 6.05 15.68 16.45
CA GLU A 29 5.26 15.83 15.22
C GLU A 29 5.98 16.70 14.19
N ALA A 30 6.69 17.75 14.61
CA ALA A 30 7.57 18.54 13.73
C ALA A 30 8.78 17.75 13.20
N LYS A 31 9.17 16.68 13.89
CA LYS A 31 10.20 15.73 13.45
C LYS A 31 9.63 14.54 12.67
N ARG A 32 8.31 14.34 12.67
CA ARG A 32 7.69 13.27 11.88
C ARG A 32 7.71 13.66 10.43
N SER A 33 8.15 12.71 9.60
CA SER A 33 8.04 12.79 8.16
C SER A 33 6.60 13.13 7.75
N HIS A 34 6.43 13.98 6.74
CA HIS A 34 5.12 14.31 6.18
C HIS A 34 4.60 13.18 5.27
N TRP A 35 5.50 12.32 4.78
CA TRP A 35 5.22 11.24 3.82
C TRP A 35 4.10 10.28 4.23
N PRO A 36 3.99 9.79 5.50
CA PRO A 36 2.90 8.90 5.88
C PRO A 36 1.51 9.48 5.62
N ARG A 37 1.31 10.78 5.88
CA ARG A 37 0.01 11.43 5.68
C ARG A 37 -0.32 11.59 4.20
N GLN A 38 0.65 12.05 3.42
CA GLN A 38 0.48 12.28 1.99
C GLN A 38 0.19 10.97 1.22
N ILE A 39 0.89 9.90 1.59
CA ILE A 39 0.68 8.57 0.99
C ILE A 39 -0.63 7.95 1.50
N ALA A 40 -1.00 8.17 2.76
CA ALA A 40 -2.25 7.65 3.32
C ALA A 40 -3.48 8.11 2.55
N GLU A 41 -3.53 9.39 2.13
CA GLU A 41 -4.64 9.93 1.33
C GLU A 41 -4.87 9.14 0.03
N LEU A 42 -3.80 8.69 -0.62
CA LEU A 42 -3.90 7.84 -1.81
C LEU A 42 -4.31 6.39 -1.47
N MET A 43 -3.91 5.89 -0.30
CA MET A 43 -4.18 4.53 0.16
C MET A 43 -5.62 4.30 0.63
N GLU A 44 -6.35 5.35 1.04
CA GLU A 44 -7.70 5.23 1.61
C GLU A 44 -8.62 4.37 0.74
N ASN A 45 -8.59 4.57 -0.58
CA ASN A 45 -9.43 3.84 -1.54
C ASN A 45 -9.01 2.38 -1.81
N HIS A 46 -7.87 1.96 -1.26
CA HIS A 46 -7.32 0.62 -1.45
C HIS A 46 -7.39 -0.26 -0.19
N VAL A 47 -7.73 0.32 0.96
CA VAL A 47 -7.92 -0.42 2.21
C VAL A 47 -9.27 -1.13 2.17
N ALA A 48 -9.31 -2.41 2.57
CA ALA A 48 -10.48 -3.28 2.44
C ALA A 48 -11.75 -2.73 3.12
N ARG A 49 -11.61 -1.89 4.16
CA ARG A 49 -12.72 -1.23 4.86
C ARG A 49 -13.44 -0.16 4.03
N HIS A 50 -12.79 0.38 3.01
CA HIS A 50 -13.32 1.44 2.15
C HIS A 50 -13.63 0.93 0.73
N ALA A 51 -13.95 -0.35 0.58
CA ALA A 51 -14.34 -0.93 -0.70
C ALA A 51 -15.67 -0.33 -1.19
N VAL A 52 -15.60 0.89 -1.73
CA VAL A 52 -16.71 1.59 -2.37
C VAL A 52 -16.84 1.09 -3.81
N ALA A 53 -18.06 0.70 -4.16
CA ALA A 53 -18.44 0.13 -5.45
C ALA A 53 -18.31 1.08 -6.67
N ALA A 54 -17.71 2.27 -6.54
CA ALA A 54 -17.95 3.38 -7.48
C ALA A 54 -16.76 3.90 -8.31
N LEU A 55 -15.49 3.59 -7.99
CA LEU A 55 -14.36 4.06 -8.81
C LEU A 55 -14.15 3.16 -10.04
N SER A 56 -13.69 3.72 -11.16
CA SER A 56 -13.32 2.90 -12.33
C SER A 56 -12.04 2.09 -12.03
N ALA A 57 -11.77 1.03 -12.81
CA ALA A 57 -10.49 0.32 -12.69
C ALA A 57 -9.30 1.26 -12.97
N GLU A 58 -9.48 2.21 -13.89
CA GLU A 58 -8.48 3.22 -14.27
C GLU A 58 -8.11 4.16 -13.11
N GLU A 59 -9.06 4.54 -12.26
CA GLU A 59 -8.80 5.38 -11.10
C GLU A 59 -7.96 4.66 -10.02
N GLY A 60 -8.15 3.34 -9.86
CA GLY A 60 -7.35 2.54 -8.94
C GLY A 60 -5.91 2.34 -9.42
N ASP A 61 -5.72 2.18 -10.73
CA ASP A 61 -4.38 2.08 -11.32
C ASP A 61 -3.63 3.41 -11.20
N ALA A 62 -4.32 4.53 -11.44
CA ALA A 62 -3.75 5.86 -11.30
C ALA A 62 -3.20 6.13 -9.90
N THR A 63 -3.99 5.85 -8.86
CA THR A 63 -3.56 6.03 -7.46
C THR A 63 -2.44 5.06 -7.09
N PHE A 64 -2.41 3.86 -7.66
CA PHE A 64 -1.30 2.92 -7.46
C PHE A 64 0.03 3.48 -8.00
N TYR A 65 0.05 4.05 -9.21
CA TYR A 65 1.26 4.69 -9.76
C TYR A 65 1.71 5.86 -8.89
N GLN A 66 0.77 6.68 -8.40
CA GLN A 66 1.06 7.80 -7.51
C GLN A 66 1.64 7.35 -6.17
N ILE A 67 1.13 6.25 -5.60
CA ILE A 67 1.69 5.64 -4.38
C ILE A 67 3.13 5.21 -4.63
N LEU A 68 3.43 4.56 -5.76
CA LEU A 68 4.80 4.17 -6.09
C LEU A 68 5.72 5.37 -6.31
N TYR A 69 5.25 6.42 -6.96
CA TYR A 69 5.99 7.68 -7.13
C TYR A 69 6.32 8.31 -5.77
N GLN A 70 5.32 8.55 -4.92
CA GLN A 70 5.55 9.15 -3.60
C GLN A 70 6.44 8.27 -2.72
N SER A 71 6.26 6.94 -2.77
CA SER A 71 7.09 6.01 -1.99
C SER A 71 8.53 5.99 -2.49
N HIS A 72 8.76 6.15 -3.79
CA HIS A 72 10.10 6.33 -4.36
C HIS A 72 10.75 7.61 -3.85
N THR A 73 10.05 8.75 -3.94
CA THR A 73 10.56 10.05 -3.46
C THR A 73 10.82 10.04 -1.95
N ALA A 74 9.90 9.49 -1.16
CA ALA A 74 10.04 9.38 0.28
C ALA A 74 11.28 8.61 0.71
N LYS A 75 11.67 7.57 -0.06
CA LYS A 75 12.82 6.72 0.25
C LYS A 75 14.14 7.50 0.36
N GLU A 76 14.27 8.63 -0.32
CA GLU A 76 15.46 9.49 -0.24
C GLU A 76 15.54 10.25 1.11
N GLU A 77 14.40 10.42 1.79
CA GLU A 77 14.29 11.20 3.03
C GLU A 77 14.07 10.34 4.28
N VAL A 78 13.58 9.11 4.13
CA VAL A 78 13.26 8.22 5.26
C VAL A 78 14.27 7.09 5.44
N THR A 79 14.60 6.79 6.70
CA THR A 79 15.50 5.68 7.05
C THR A 79 14.87 4.31 6.86
N ASP A 80 13.58 4.17 7.17
CA ASP A 80 12.83 2.90 7.10
C ASP A 80 11.52 3.12 6.33
N LEU A 81 11.56 2.79 5.04
CA LEU A 81 10.42 2.88 4.14
C LEU A 81 9.27 1.95 4.56
N GLY A 82 9.58 0.72 4.96
CA GLY A 82 8.56 -0.25 5.39
C GLY A 82 7.84 0.18 6.67
N ALA A 83 8.52 0.83 7.62
CA ALA A 83 7.87 1.45 8.78
C ALA A 83 6.96 2.62 8.37
N MET A 84 7.45 3.50 7.49
CA MET A 84 6.70 4.65 6.96
C MET A 84 5.40 4.20 6.25
N LEU A 85 5.49 3.19 5.38
CA LEU A 85 4.35 2.66 4.63
C LEU A 85 3.32 1.96 5.53
N ARG A 86 3.77 1.26 6.59
CA ARG A 86 2.87 0.69 7.60
C ARG A 86 2.12 1.78 8.37
N GLU A 87 2.80 2.87 8.71
CA GLU A 87 2.17 4.05 9.32
C GLU A 87 1.14 4.67 8.38
N ALA A 88 1.50 4.90 7.11
CA ALA A 88 0.58 5.42 6.08
C ALA A 88 -0.67 4.56 5.94
N ALA A 89 -0.50 3.23 5.80
CA ALA A 89 -1.62 2.31 5.69
C ALA A 89 -2.49 2.30 6.95
N THR A 90 -1.90 2.43 8.14
CA THR A 90 -2.64 2.54 9.41
C THR A 90 -3.45 3.83 9.47
N ILE A 91 -2.89 4.96 9.03
CA ILE A 91 -3.60 6.24 8.93
C ILE A 91 -4.78 6.12 7.96
N ALA A 92 -4.60 5.43 6.83
CA ALA A 92 -5.65 5.13 5.85
C ALA A 92 -6.72 4.12 6.36
N GLY A 93 -6.57 3.61 7.58
CA GLY A 93 -7.55 2.75 8.25
C GLY A 93 -7.32 1.24 8.12
N ALA A 94 -6.16 0.82 7.60
CA ALA A 94 -5.80 -0.59 7.51
C ALA A 94 -5.63 -1.23 8.89
N THR A 95 -5.92 -2.53 8.98
CA THR A 95 -5.54 -3.31 10.18
C THR A 95 -4.02 -3.54 10.22
N ALA A 96 -3.45 -3.90 11.37
CA ALA A 96 -2.01 -4.15 11.48
C ALA A 96 -1.49 -5.22 10.49
N ASN A 97 -2.26 -6.29 10.27
CA ASN A 97 -1.90 -7.35 9.32
C ASN A 97 -1.94 -6.85 7.87
N GLU A 98 -3.00 -6.11 7.53
CA GLU A 98 -3.19 -5.52 6.21
C GLU A 98 -2.12 -4.45 5.92
N ALA A 99 -1.80 -3.58 6.88
CA ALA A 99 -0.76 -2.58 6.76
C ALA A 99 0.62 -3.22 6.48
N GLY A 100 0.94 -4.34 7.15
CA GLY A 100 2.15 -5.10 6.86
C GLY A 100 2.17 -5.68 5.45
N ALA A 101 1.04 -6.20 4.97
CA ALA A 101 0.91 -6.72 3.61
C ALA A 101 1.01 -5.61 2.54
N ILE A 102 0.38 -4.46 2.79
CA ILE A 102 0.44 -3.27 1.92
C ILE A 102 1.88 -2.79 1.77
N ALA A 103 2.58 -2.59 2.90
CA ALA A 103 3.97 -2.14 2.88
C ALA A 103 4.87 -3.11 2.10
N THR A 104 4.72 -4.41 2.34
CA THR A 104 5.47 -5.45 1.62
C THR A 104 5.21 -5.40 0.12
N SER A 105 3.96 -5.28 -0.30
CA SER A 105 3.59 -5.22 -1.72
C SER A 105 4.16 -3.98 -2.41
N ILE A 106 4.10 -2.81 -1.76
CA ILE A 106 4.67 -1.58 -2.32
C ILE A 106 6.18 -1.70 -2.46
N GLU A 107 6.87 -2.26 -1.46
CA GLU A 107 8.32 -2.47 -1.55
C GLU A 107 8.71 -3.42 -2.69
N GLN A 108 7.93 -4.50 -2.90
CA GLN A 108 8.11 -5.42 -4.01
C GLN A 108 7.88 -4.74 -5.36
N ASN A 109 6.83 -3.95 -5.48
CA ASN A 109 6.52 -3.19 -6.69
C ASN A 109 7.56 -2.09 -6.97
N LEU A 110 8.10 -1.43 -5.95
CA LEU A 110 9.24 -0.51 -6.10
C LEU A 110 10.50 -1.24 -6.55
N ALA A 111 10.72 -2.48 -6.10
CA ALA A 111 11.84 -3.30 -6.58
C ALA A 111 11.64 -3.69 -8.05
N MET A 112 10.42 -4.08 -8.44
CA MET A 112 10.08 -4.38 -9.83
C MET A 112 10.22 -3.15 -10.74
N ALA A 113 9.72 -2.00 -10.31
CA ALA A 113 9.88 -0.73 -11.03
C ALA A 113 11.35 -0.37 -11.26
N ARG A 114 12.24 -0.64 -10.28
CA ARG A 114 13.70 -0.49 -10.47
C ARG A 114 14.24 -1.47 -11.52
N GLN A 115 13.83 -2.74 -11.46
CA GLN A 115 14.26 -3.75 -12.44
C GLN A 115 13.82 -3.42 -13.86
N LEU A 116 12.65 -2.79 -14.01
CA LEU A 116 12.10 -2.36 -15.30
C LEU A 116 12.65 -1.00 -15.78
N GLY A 117 13.57 -0.38 -15.02
CA GLY A 117 14.17 0.91 -15.36
C GLY A 117 13.20 2.09 -15.28
N VAL A 118 12.12 1.98 -14.50
CA VAL A 118 11.07 3.01 -14.41
C VAL A 118 11.64 4.34 -13.90
N PHE A 119 12.48 4.29 -12.86
CA PHE A 119 12.99 5.49 -12.18
C PHE A 119 14.23 6.11 -12.86
N GLU A 120 14.70 5.56 -13.98
CA GLU A 120 15.86 6.08 -14.72
C GLU A 120 15.51 7.27 -15.62
N ASP A 121 14.22 7.47 -15.92
CA ASP A 121 13.72 8.52 -16.80
C ASP A 121 12.76 9.44 -16.04
N ILE A 122 13.06 10.74 -16.00
CA ILE A 122 12.21 11.73 -15.36
C ILE A 122 10.80 11.80 -15.97
N THR A 123 10.66 11.43 -17.25
CA THR A 123 9.37 11.35 -17.93
C THR A 123 8.46 10.30 -17.30
N ASN A 124 9.02 9.18 -16.81
CA ASN A 124 8.26 8.17 -16.09
C ASN A 124 7.81 8.67 -14.71
N LEU A 125 8.68 9.39 -14.00
CA LEU A 125 8.31 10.01 -12.71
C LEU A 125 7.13 10.96 -12.88
N LEU A 126 7.17 11.83 -13.91
CA LEU A 126 6.09 12.76 -14.23
C LEU A 126 4.79 12.05 -14.64
N ARG A 127 4.88 10.93 -15.36
CA ARG A 127 3.72 10.09 -15.69
C ARG A 127 3.09 9.52 -14.42
N MET A 128 3.89 8.89 -13.57
CA MET A 128 3.40 8.26 -12.34
C MET A 128 2.81 9.29 -11.36
N GLU A 129 3.39 10.49 -11.26
CA GLU A 129 2.84 11.60 -10.49
C GLU A 129 1.41 11.96 -10.95
N ARG A 130 1.15 11.87 -12.26
CA ARG A 130 -0.18 12.12 -12.85
C ARG A 130 -1.11 10.90 -12.83
N GLY A 131 -0.65 9.76 -12.30
CA GLY A 131 -1.38 8.50 -12.36
C GLY A 131 -1.39 7.85 -13.75
N GLU A 132 -0.46 8.23 -14.63
CA GLU A 132 -0.29 7.64 -15.94
C GLU A 132 0.70 6.46 -15.90
N PRO A 133 0.52 5.43 -16.75
CA PRO A 133 1.43 4.30 -16.79
C PRO A 133 2.84 4.73 -17.22
N PRO A 134 3.89 4.32 -16.48
CA PRO A 134 5.27 4.51 -16.91
C PRO A 134 5.62 3.54 -18.06
N ILE A 135 6.75 3.81 -18.72
CA ILE A 135 7.27 3.01 -19.83
C ILE A 135 8.56 2.31 -19.39
N ALA A 136 8.65 1.00 -19.61
CA ALA A 136 9.85 0.24 -19.30
C ALA A 136 11.07 0.69 -20.13
N LYS A 137 12.23 0.67 -19.47
CA LYS A 137 13.55 0.96 -20.05
C LYS A 137 14.50 -0.22 -19.99
N ALA A 138 14.13 -1.25 -19.23
CA ALA A 138 14.94 -2.46 -19.09
C ALA A 138 15.06 -3.21 -20.42
N ALA A 139 16.21 -3.86 -20.59
CA ALA A 139 16.50 -4.67 -21.77
C ALA A 139 15.47 -5.80 -21.97
N GLY A 140 14.91 -5.91 -23.16
CA GLY A 140 13.85 -6.85 -23.54
C GLY A 140 12.42 -6.33 -23.33
N TRP A 141 12.27 -5.16 -22.70
CA TRP A 141 10.98 -4.50 -22.45
C TRP A 141 10.98 -3.04 -22.90
N GLU A 142 11.98 -2.60 -23.67
CA GLU A 142 12.14 -1.19 -24.00
C GLU A 142 10.93 -0.63 -24.76
N GLY A 143 10.36 0.44 -24.22
CA GLY A 143 9.19 1.08 -24.83
C GLY A 143 7.86 0.43 -24.48
N GLU A 144 7.86 -0.69 -23.75
CA GLU A 144 6.64 -1.35 -23.31
C GLU A 144 5.96 -0.54 -22.19
N PRO A 145 4.68 -0.15 -22.34
CA PRO A 145 3.93 0.43 -21.25
C PRO A 145 3.80 -0.56 -20.09
N LEU A 146 3.91 -0.06 -18.87
CA LEU A 146 3.58 -0.87 -17.70
C LEU A 146 2.09 -0.77 -17.39
N ALA A 147 1.56 -1.85 -16.85
CA ALA A 147 0.19 -1.95 -16.39
C ALA A 147 0.14 -2.52 -14.98
N ILE A 148 -1.04 -2.46 -14.38
CA ILE A 148 -1.33 -3.13 -13.12
C ILE A 148 -2.03 -4.45 -13.42
N GLY A 149 -1.39 -5.55 -13.05
CA GLY A 149 -1.98 -6.87 -12.98
C GLY A 149 -2.36 -7.26 -11.56
N HIS A 150 -2.85 -8.49 -11.41
CA HIS A 150 -3.33 -9.01 -10.13
C HIS A 150 -2.80 -10.40 -9.80
N LEU A 151 -2.29 -10.59 -8.58
CA LEU A 151 -1.80 -11.90 -8.12
C LEU A 151 -2.92 -12.95 -8.03
N ILE A 152 -4.13 -12.52 -7.67
CA ILE A 152 -5.35 -13.32 -7.72
C ILE A 152 -6.32 -12.60 -8.66
N PRO A 153 -6.81 -13.28 -9.72
CA PRO A 153 -7.72 -12.71 -10.69
C PRO A 153 -8.94 -12.09 -10.02
N PRO A 154 -9.25 -10.80 -10.30
CA PRO A 154 -10.38 -10.10 -9.71
C PRO A 154 -11.73 -10.79 -9.95
N VAL A 155 -11.88 -11.56 -11.04
CA VAL A 155 -13.10 -12.33 -11.32
C VAL A 155 -13.37 -13.41 -10.26
N LEU A 156 -12.32 -13.93 -9.61
CA LEU A 156 -12.43 -14.96 -8.58
C LEU A 156 -12.65 -14.35 -7.19
N VAL A 157 -12.04 -13.19 -6.95
CA VAL A 157 -12.19 -12.45 -5.68
C VAL A 157 -12.33 -10.95 -5.96
N PRO A 158 -13.55 -10.47 -6.29
CA PRO A 158 -13.76 -9.08 -6.68
C PRO A 158 -13.36 -8.06 -5.61
N SER A 159 -13.42 -8.44 -4.34
CA SER A 159 -13.00 -7.58 -3.23
C SER A 159 -11.50 -7.25 -3.22
N LEU A 160 -10.68 -7.99 -3.98
CA LEU A 160 -9.24 -7.75 -4.08
C LEU A 160 -8.83 -6.87 -5.26
N VAL A 161 -9.76 -6.42 -6.11
CA VAL A 161 -9.42 -5.68 -7.35
C VAL A 161 -8.62 -4.39 -7.09
N ARG A 162 -8.85 -3.74 -5.94
CA ARG A 162 -8.10 -2.55 -5.50
C ARG A 162 -7.19 -2.79 -4.31
N SER A 163 -7.05 -4.04 -3.86
CA SER A 163 -6.22 -4.36 -2.72
C SER A 163 -4.76 -4.20 -3.13
N LEU A 164 -4.01 -3.23 -2.57
CA LEU A 164 -2.58 -3.04 -2.90
C LEU A 164 -1.75 -4.33 -2.76
N PRO A 165 -2.01 -5.21 -1.77
CA PRO A 165 -1.35 -6.51 -1.70
C PRO A 165 -1.59 -7.43 -2.91
N ASN A 166 -2.68 -7.23 -3.65
CA ASN A 166 -3.04 -8.01 -4.83
C ASN A 166 -2.57 -7.36 -6.14
N MET A 167 -2.21 -6.07 -6.14
CA MET A 167 -1.83 -5.31 -7.33
C MET A 167 -0.33 -5.46 -7.61
N VAL A 168 0.03 -5.66 -8.88
CA VAL A 168 1.41 -5.86 -9.33
C VAL A 168 1.69 -5.01 -10.57
N LEU A 169 2.81 -4.29 -10.55
CA LEU A 169 3.35 -3.58 -11.69
C LEU A 169 4.08 -4.56 -12.60
N GLU A 170 3.65 -4.64 -13.85
CA GLU A 170 4.25 -5.54 -14.85
C GLU A 170 4.12 -4.95 -16.26
N PRO A 171 4.87 -5.48 -17.25
CA PRO A 171 4.69 -5.08 -18.64
C PRO A 171 3.25 -5.36 -19.11
N GLN A 172 2.66 -4.44 -19.87
CA GLN A 172 1.25 -4.53 -20.29
C GLN A 172 0.95 -5.85 -21.01
N ILE A 173 1.84 -6.30 -21.89
CA ILE A 173 1.71 -7.59 -22.57
C ILE A 173 1.62 -8.77 -21.57
N VAL A 174 2.37 -8.76 -20.47
CA VAL A 174 2.31 -9.81 -19.44
C VAL A 174 0.94 -9.79 -18.75
N ARG A 175 0.46 -8.58 -18.39
CA ARG A 175 -0.87 -8.39 -17.82
C ARG A 175 -1.95 -8.91 -18.75
N ASP A 176 -1.84 -8.63 -20.05
CA ASP A 176 -2.83 -9.05 -21.05
C ASP A 176 -2.84 -10.58 -21.27
N PHE A 177 -1.76 -11.27 -20.92
CA PHE A 177 -1.70 -12.74 -20.88
C PHE A 177 -2.23 -13.34 -19.58
N GLN A 178 -2.52 -12.55 -18.55
CA GLN A 178 -3.11 -13.08 -17.30
C GLN A 178 -4.51 -13.61 -17.58
N GLY A 179 -4.73 -14.88 -17.22
CA GLY A 179 -6.01 -15.55 -17.34
C GLY A 179 -6.87 -15.42 -16.08
N ASP A 180 -8.13 -15.81 -16.22
CA ASP A 180 -9.14 -15.85 -15.14
C ASP A 180 -9.07 -17.13 -14.27
N GLU A 181 -7.98 -17.89 -14.42
CA GLU A 181 -7.79 -19.18 -13.78
C GLU A 181 -6.90 -19.07 -12.54
N ILE A 182 -7.12 -19.98 -11.59
CA ILE A 182 -6.27 -20.12 -10.41
C ILE A 182 -5.38 -21.35 -10.64
N THR A 183 -4.07 -21.16 -10.60
CA THR A 183 -3.10 -22.24 -10.78
C THR A 183 -2.53 -22.72 -9.44
N PRO A 184 -1.99 -23.95 -9.35
CA PRO A 184 -1.33 -24.46 -8.14
C PRO A 184 -0.22 -23.55 -7.60
N GLU A 185 0.49 -22.84 -8.49
CA GLU A 185 1.57 -21.90 -8.15
C GLU A 185 1.08 -20.68 -7.37
N MET A 186 -0.22 -20.36 -7.46
CA MET A 186 -0.84 -19.22 -6.77
C MET A 186 -1.30 -19.57 -5.34
N LEU A 187 -1.31 -20.86 -4.96
CA LEU A 187 -1.74 -21.30 -3.63
C LEU A 187 -0.94 -20.72 -2.46
N PRO A 188 0.39 -20.50 -2.55
CA PRO A 188 1.13 -19.74 -1.54
C PRO A 188 0.55 -18.34 -1.31
N THR A 189 0.21 -17.61 -2.38
CA THR A 189 -0.42 -16.28 -2.29
C THR A 189 -1.79 -16.35 -1.63
N VAL A 190 -2.62 -17.34 -2.00
CA VAL A 190 -3.94 -17.57 -1.35
C VAL A 190 -3.78 -17.76 0.16
N ARG A 191 -2.81 -18.59 0.59
CA ARG A 191 -2.53 -18.82 2.02
C ARG A 191 -2.04 -17.55 2.71
N GLN A 192 -1.18 -16.77 2.06
CA GLN A 192 -0.70 -15.49 2.58
C GLN A 192 -1.87 -14.50 2.77
N PHE A 193 -2.75 -14.39 1.78
CA PHE A 193 -3.89 -13.47 1.85
C PHE A 193 -4.90 -13.88 2.92
N GLN A 194 -5.13 -15.18 3.09
CA GLN A 194 -5.92 -15.69 4.20
C GLN A 194 -5.27 -15.35 5.56
N GLY A 195 -3.96 -15.56 5.71
CA GLY A 195 -3.21 -15.24 6.93
C GLY A 195 -3.27 -13.75 7.29
N ASN A 196 -3.26 -12.89 6.26
CA ASN A 196 -3.37 -11.43 6.40
C ASN A 196 -4.83 -10.95 6.52
N ARG A 197 -5.81 -11.85 6.50
CA ARG A 197 -7.26 -11.56 6.54
C ARG A 197 -7.76 -10.70 5.38
N LEU A 198 -7.09 -10.76 4.23
CA LEU A 198 -7.52 -10.12 3.00
C LEU A 198 -8.63 -10.92 2.29
N ILE A 199 -8.68 -12.23 2.53
CA ILE A 199 -9.75 -13.13 2.08
C ILE A 199 -10.23 -14.00 3.24
N ALA A 200 -11.50 -14.40 3.17
CA ALA A 200 -12.09 -15.28 4.17
C ALA A 200 -11.62 -16.74 4.01
N PRO A 201 -11.61 -17.56 5.08
CA PRO A 201 -11.20 -18.96 5.01
C PRO A 201 -11.96 -19.78 3.97
N GLU A 202 -13.27 -19.56 3.82
CA GLU A 202 -14.12 -20.20 2.82
C GLU A 202 -13.73 -19.84 1.39
N THR A 203 -13.32 -18.59 1.15
CA THR A 203 -12.82 -18.15 -0.16
C THR A 203 -11.49 -18.83 -0.46
N ALA A 204 -10.56 -18.86 0.51
CA ALA A 204 -9.28 -19.54 0.36
C ALA A 204 -9.44 -21.04 0.07
N ALA A 205 -10.37 -21.71 0.74
CA ALA A 205 -10.71 -23.11 0.49
C ALA A 205 -11.28 -23.33 -0.91
N ALA A 206 -12.19 -22.46 -1.38
CA ALA A 206 -12.77 -22.54 -2.71
C ALA A 206 -11.72 -22.37 -3.82
N LEU A 207 -10.83 -21.39 -3.69
CA LEU A 207 -9.70 -21.17 -4.61
C LEU A 207 -8.76 -22.39 -4.63
N SER A 208 -8.46 -22.94 -3.44
CA SER A 208 -7.61 -24.13 -3.32
C SER A 208 -8.22 -25.36 -3.98
N ALA A 209 -9.54 -25.55 -3.86
CA ALA A 209 -10.25 -26.64 -4.53
C ALA A 209 -10.22 -26.46 -6.06
N LYS A 210 -10.43 -25.22 -6.55
CA LYS A 210 -10.41 -24.92 -7.98
C LYS A 210 -9.03 -25.14 -8.61
N ALA A 211 -7.95 -24.76 -7.91
CA ALA A 211 -6.58 -24.93 -8.41
C ALA A 211 -6.13 -26.40 -8.52
N ASN A 212 -6.71 -27.28 -7.68
CA ASN A 212 -6.40 -28.71 -7.68
C ASN A 212 -7.39 -29.55 -8.50
N ALA A 213 -8.42 -28.93 -9.08
CA ALA A 213 -9.33 -29.62 -9.97
C ALA A 213 -8.60 -29.97 -11.28
N PRO A 214 -8.80 -31.17 -11.85
CA PRO A 214 -8.25 -31.49 -13.16
C PRO A 214 -8.79 -30.50 -14.20
N ALA A 215 -7.88 -29.93 -15.00
CA ALA A 215 -8.24 -29.05 -16.12
C ALA A 215 -9.31 -29.75 -16.98
N ARG A 216 -10.43 -29.08 -17.19
CA ARG A 216 -11.55 -29.61 -17.99
C ARG A 216 -11.29 -29.44 -19.48
#